data_AF-A0A1H8BQB4-F1
#
_entry.id   AF-A0A1H8BQB4-F1
#
_cell.length_a   1.000
_cell.length_b   1.000
_cell.length_c   1.000
_cell.angle_alpha   90.00
_cell.angle_beta   90.00
_cell.angle_gamma   90.00
#
_symmetry.space_group_name_H-M   'P 1'
#
loop_
_entity.id
_entity.type
_entity.pdbx_description
1 polymer ?
#
loop_
_entity_poly.entity_id
_entity_poly.type
_entity_poly.pdbx_seq_one_letter_code
_entity_poly.pdbx_strand_id
1 'polypeptide(L)'
;MADLWFYAEGGQQRGPVPISELLPLLARIADPRRVLVWREGLESWKPVEEVREIAERLLGAQPLDSAPPPVAADREPAVLAEDAAAFRDVQPETTGISGWLALLAFGQVMGILRLVFNVGQYVQSITDDVWTYFPTVIWTEMLINAAMIGLAIWTTVLLFRHSHRFPAFFIVQMMCAVLMPLVDLLCVASFFSAALNRPFGDFFIFELQQVGQTLVGAISAAVWITYVLRSRRVANTFTK
;
A
#
# COMPACT_ATOMS: atom_id res chain seq x y z
N MET A 1 17.72 16.24 -49.62
CA MET A 1 17.74 16.22 -48.14
C MET A 1 17.07 14.93 -47.73
N ALA A 2 17.71 14.09 -46.91
CA ALA A 2 17.12 12.82 -46.48
C ALA A 2 16.06 13.12 -45.41
N ASP A 3 14.82 12.69 -45.62
CA ASP A 3 13.77 12.80 -44.60
C ASP A 3 14.11 11.84 -43.45
N LEU A 4 14.51 12.42 -42.32
CA LEU A 4 14.86 11.71 -41.10
C LEU A 4 13.61 11.47 -40.27
N TRP A 5 13.36 10.21 -39.92
CA TRP A 5 12.20 9.75 -39.18
C TRP A 5 12.59 9.16 -37.83
N PHE A 6 11.67 9.30 -36.89
CA PHE A 6 11.72 8.67 -35.58
C PHE A 6 10.50 7.76 -35.41
N TYR A 7 10.67 6.67 -34.67
CA TYR A 7 9.59 5.75 -34.33
C TYR A 7 9.63 5.35 -32.85
N ALA A 8 8.48 5.04 -32.28
CA ALA A 8 8.35 4.60 -30.90
C ALA A 8 8.17 3.07 -30.84
N GLU A 9 9.12 2.37 -30.22
CA GLU A 9 9.08 0.93 -30.02
C GLU A 9 9.27 0.62 -28.53
N GLY A 10 8.33 -0.11 -27.92
CA GLY A 10 8.38 -0.44 -26.49
C GLY A 10 8.37 0.77 -25.55
N GLY A 11 7.82 1.91 -25.99
CA GLY A 11 7.80 3.16 -25.22
C GLY A 11 9.10 3.98 -25.28
N GLN A 12 10.08 3.59 -26.09
CA GLN A 12 11.29 4.37 -26.34
C GLN A 12 11.30 4.95 -27.77
N GLN A 13 11.70 6.20 -27.89
CA GLN A 13 11.96 6.85 -29.18
C GLN A 13 13.26 6.34 -29.78
N ARG A 14 13.22 5.87 -31.03
CA ARG A 14 14.38 5.44 -31.82
C ARG A 14 14.48 6.24 -33.11
N GLY A 15 15.70 6.59 -33.49
CA GLY A 15 16.01 7.43 -34.66
C GLY A 15 17.07 8.49 -34.35
N PRO A 16 17.38 9.38 -35.31
CA PRO A 16 16.77 9.51 -36.63
C PRO A 16 17.23 8.45 -37.63
N VAL A 17 16.31 7.83 -38.36
CA VAL A 17 16.58 6.87 -39.45
C VAL A 17 15.97 7.36 -40.76
N PRO A 18 16.58 7.09 -41.93
CA PRO A 18 15.96 7.42 -43.21
C PRO A 18 14.71 6.55 -43.45
N ILE A 19 13.73 7.07 -44.20
CA ILE A 19 12.47 6.36 -44.47
C ILE A 19 12.67 4.97 -45.10
N SER A 20 13.75 4.77 -45.87
CA SER A 20 14.13 3.49 -46.46
C SER A 20 14.55 2.43 -45.43
N GLU A 21 15.11 2.85 -44.29
CA GLU A 21 15.44 1.98 -43.17
C GLU A 21 14.28 1.82 -42.20
N LEU A 22 13.40 2.82 -42.10
CA LEU A 22 12.19 2.76 -41.27
C LEU A 22 11.22 1.66 -41.73
N LEU A 23 10.96 1.55 -43.04
CA LEU A 23 10.02 0.56 -43.60
C LEU A 23 10.34 -0.90 -43.21
N PRO A 24 11.58 -1.42 -43.39
CA PRO A 24 11.91 -2.79 -42.99
C PRO A 24 11.92 -3.00 -41.47
N LEU A 25 12.15 -1.95 -40.67
CA LEU A 25 12.03 -2.03 -39.21
C LEU A 25 10.58 -2.16 -38.78
N LEU A 26 9.69 -1.33 -39.33
CA LEU A 26 8.25 -1.41 -39.07
C LEU A 26 7.70 -2.78 -39.49
N ALA A 27 8.10 -3.31 -40.65
CA ALA A 27 7.64 -4.62 -41.13
C ALA A 27 7.97 -5.81 -40.20
N ARG A 28 8.93 -5.65 -39.27
CA ARG A 28 9.29 -6.68 -38.26
C ARG A 28 8.47 -6.59 -36.98
N ILE A 29 7.77 -5.49 -36.76
CA ILE A 29 6.94 -5.27 -35.57
C ILE A 29 5.60 -5.97 -35.77
N ALA A 30 5.10 -6.64 -34.73
CA ALA A 30 3.88 -7.45 -34.78
C ALA A 30 2.61 -6.64 -35.17
N ASP A 31 2.56 -5.35 -34.78
CA ASP A 31 1.48 -4.43 -35.15
C ASP A 31 2.06 -3.09 -35.65
N PRO A 32 2.49 -3.02 -36.92
CA PRO A 32 3.18 -1.84 -37.43
C PRO A 32 2.25 -0.64 -37.62
N ARG A 33 0.93 -0.85 -37.70
CA ARG A 33 -0.06 0.21 -37.93
C ARG A 33 -0.18 1.15 -36.75
N ARG A 34 -0.04 0.61 -35.54
CA ARG A 34 -0.12 1.33 -34.26
C ARG A 34 1.19 1.95 -33.80
N VAL A 35 2.29 1.69 -34.50
CA VAL A 35 3.58 2.29 -34.17
C VAL A 35 3.50 3.80 -34.39
N LEU A 36 3.90 4.57 -33.39
CA LEU A 36 3.96 6.04 -33.49
C LEU A 36 5.23 6.43 -34.23
N VAL A 37 5.09 7.25 -35.26
CA VAL A 37 6.17 7.80 -36.06
C VAL A 37 6.11 9.33 -36.06
N TRP A 38 7.28 9.95 -36.15
CA TRP A 38 7.42 11.39 -36.19
C TRP A 38 8.57 11.79 -37.12
N ARG A 39 8.41 12.93 -37.80
CA ARG A 39 9.46 13.59 -38.59
C ARG A 39 9.40 15.09 -38.36
N GLU A 40 10.51 15.75 -38.65
CA GLU A 40 10.59 17.21 -38.63
C GLU A 40 9.54 17.80 -39.60
N GLY A 41 8.62 18.62 -39.06
CA GLY A 41 7.46 19.16 -39.79
C GLY A 41 6.10 18.56 -39.41
N LEU A 42 6.05 17.50 -38.58
CA LEU A 42 4.81 17.02 -37.96
C LEU A 42 4.57 17.70 -36.61
N GLU A 43 3.35 18.19 -36.38
CA GLU A 43 2.95 18.85 -35.11
C GLU A 43 3.00 17.90 -33.90
N SER A 44 2.78 16.60 -34.10
CA SER A 44 2.76 15.59 -33.05
C SER A 44 3.09 14.19 -33.59
N TRP A 45 3.40 13.26 -32.67
CA TRP A 45 3.58 11.84 -32.99
C TRP A 45 2.28 11.25 -33.55
N LYS A 46 2.36 10.61 -34.71
CA LYS A 46 1.19 10.02 -35.36
C LYS A 46 1.39 8.53 -35.59
N PRO A 47 0.35 7.69 -35.47
CA PRO A 47 0.46 6.30 -35.83
C PRO A 47 0.73 6.14 -37.33
N VAL A 48 1.45 5.07 -37.70
CA VAL A 48 1.82 4.78 -39.10
C VAL A 48 0.62 4.76 -40.04
N GLU A 49 -0.53 4.29 -39.58
CA GLU A 49 -1.77 4.27 -40.36
C GLU A 49 -2.33 5.66 -40.71
N GLU A 50 -2.08 6.67 -39.87
CA GLU A 50 -2.49 8.06 -40.12
C GLU A 50 -1.51 8.79 -41.05
N VAL A 51 -0.27 8.30 -41.15
CA VAL A 51 0.75 8.85 -42.05
C VAL A 51 0.64 8.18 -43.40
N ARG A 52 -0.19 8.77 -44.28
CA ARG A 52 -0.51 8.24 -45.62
C ARG A 52 0.73 7.83 -46.44
N GLU A 53 1.82 8.59 -46.37
CA GLU A 53 3.08 8.29 -47.08
C GLU A 53 3.73 6.96 -46.66
N ILE A 54 3.61 6.57 -45.39
CA ILE A 54 4.15 5.31 -44.86
C ILE A 54 3.11 4.19 -45.01
N ALA A 55 1.84 4.49 -44.72
CA ALA A 55 0.74 3.53 -44.88
C ALA A 55 0.66 3.00 -46.33
N GLU A 56 0.76 3.88 -47.34
CA GLU A 56 0.74 3.48 -48.75
C GLU A 56 1.96 2.64 -49.14
N ARG A 57 3.15 2.90 -48.59
CA ARG A 57 4.36 2.12 -48.90
C ARG A 57 4.42 0.78 -48.17
N LEU A 58 3.86 0.72 -46.96
CA LEU A 58 3.80 -0.50 -46.15
C LEU A 58 2.67 -1.44 -46.61
N LEU A 59 1.53 -0.89 -47.04
CA LEU A 59 0.34 -1.65 -47.46
C LEU A 59 0.19 -1.80 -48.97
N GLY A 60 0.74 -0.87 -49.77
CA GLY A 60 0.59 -0.81 -51.23
C GLY A 60 1.40 -1.84 -52.03
N ALA A 61 2.05 -2.79 -51.37
CA ALA A 61 2.75 -3.90 -52.01
C ALA A 61 1.96 -5.22 -52.04
N GLN A 62 0.61 -5.18 -51.91
CA GLN A 62 -0.23 -6.29 -52.36
C GLN A 62 -0.78 -6.01 -53.76
N PRO A 63 -0.22 -6.62 -54.81
CA PRO A 63 -0.93 -6.75 -56.07
C PRO A 63 -2.24 -7.51 -55.81
N LEU A 64 -3.33 -6.90 -56.25
CA LEU A 64 -4.61 -7.56 -56.49
C LEU A 64 -4.42 -8.62 -57.58
N ASP A 65 -3.94 -9.81 -57.23
CA ASP A 65 -4.15 -11.03 -58.02
C ASP A 65 -3.74 -12.28 -57.24
N SER A 66 -4.71 -12.87 -56.54
CA SER A 66 -4.99 -14.31 -56.40
C SER A 66 -5.93 -14.49 -55.21
N ALA A 67 -7.23 -14.57 -55.49
CA ALA A 67 -8.16 -15.20 -54.57
C ALA A 67 -7.77 -16.68 -54.41
N PRO A 68 -7.49 -17.18 -53.19
CA PRO A 68 -7.46 -18.61 -52.97
C PRO A 68 -8.91 -19.13 -53.03
N PRO A 69 -9.16 -20.34 -53.55
CA PRO A 69 -10.47 -20.98 -53.42
C PRO A 69 -10.84 -21.13 -51.94
N PRO A 70 -12.14 -21.28 -51.59
CA PRO A 70 -12.56 -21.42 -50.20
C PRO A 70 -12.03 -22.75 -49.66
N VAL A 71 -10.83 -22.72 -49.06
CA VAL A 71 -10.37 -23.80 -48.20
C VAL A 71 -11.26 -23.72 -46.98
N ALA A 72 -12.09 -24.76 -46.84
CA ALA A 72 -12.91 -24.99 -45.68
C ALA A 72 -12.09 -24.70 -44.42
N ALA A 73 -12.63 -23.82 -43.58
CA ALA A 73 -12.12 -23.59 -42.25
C ALA A 73 -12.24 -24.90 -41.46
N ASP A 74 -11.23 -25.74 -41.54
CA ASP A 74 -10.85 -26.55 -40.39
C ASP A 74 -10.53 -25.53 -39.30
N ARG A 75 -11.48 -25.39 -38.38
CA ARG A 75 -11.30 -24.66 -37.14
C ARG A 75 -10.15 -25.33 -36.42
N GLU A 76 -8.94 -24.82 -36.61
CA GLU A 76 -7.91 -24.91 -35.61
C GLU A 76 -8.56 -24.37 -34.33
N PRO A 77 -8.71 -25.19 -33.27
CA PRO A 77 -9.36 -24.73 -32.06
C PRO A 77 -8.54 -23.53 -31.63
N ALA A 78 -9.23 -22.39 -31.49
CA ALA A 78 -8.68 -21.19 -30.91
C ALA A 78 -7.78 -21.64 -29.76
N VAL A 79 -6.47 -21.37 -29.87
CA VAL A 79 -5.54 -21.41 -28.74
C VAL A 79 -6.34 -20.88 -27.57
N LEU A 80 -6.61 -21.76 -26.62
CA LEU A 80 -7.78 -21.70 -25.77
C LEU A 80 -7.97 -20.27 -25.28
N ALA A 81 -9.17 -19.71 -25.45
CA ALA A 81 -9.53 -18.49 -24.74
C ALA A 81 -9.30 -18.66 -23.22
N GLU A 82 -9.23 -19.90 -22.71
CA GLU A 82 -8.74 -20.26 -21.38
C GLU A 82 -7.24 -19.94 -21.17
N ASP A 83 -6.36 -20.21 -22.13
CA ASP A 83 -4.92 -19.86 -22.04
C ASP A 83 -4.73 -18.34 -22.05
N ALA A 84 -5.41 -17.62 -22.95
CA ALA A 84 -5.36 -16.15 -22.99
C ALA A 84 -5.98 -15.49 -21.75
N ALA A 85 -6.99 -16.11 -21.13
CA ALA A 85 -7.53 -15.71 -19.84
C ALA A 85 -6.55 -16.01 -18.69
N ALA A 86 -5.84 -17.15 -18.74
CA ALA A 86 -4.83 -17.53 -17.76
C ALA A 86 -3.64 -16.55 -17.70
N PHE A 87 -3.26 -15.95 -18.84
CA PHE A 87 -2.20 -14.92 -18.85
C PHE A 87 -2.63 -13.57 -18.28
N ARG A 88 -3.93 -13.26 -18.20
CA ARG A 88 -4.44 -12.01 -17.60
C ARG A 88 -4.52 -12.05 -16.07
N ASP A 89 -4.56 -13.24 -15.48
CA ASP A 89 -4.65 -13.43 -14.02
C ASP A 89 -3.28 -13.51 -13.33
N VAL A 90 -2.19 -13.46 -14.07
CA VAL A 90 -0.84 -13.29 -13.50
C VAL A 90 -0.60 -11.81 -13.19
N GLN A 91 -1.39 -11.23 -12.29
CA GLN A 91 -0.88 -10.07 -11.56
C GLN A 91 0.34 -10.56 -10.77
N PRO A 92 1.48 -9.85 -10.84
CA PRO A 92 2.65 -10.24 -10.07
C PRO A 92 2.21 -10.38 -8.61
N GLU A 93 2.38 -11.58 -8.04
CA GLU A 93 2.16 -11.80 -6.62
C GLU A 93 2.99 -10.75 -5.88
N THR A 94 2.34 -9.69 -5.42
CA THR A 94 2.99 -8.62 -4.64
C THR A 94 3.20 -9.15 -3.23
N THR A 95 4.03 -10.18 -3.11
CA THR A 95 4.52 -10.72 -1.84
C THR A 95 5.60 -9.77 -1.33
N GLY A 96 5.34 -9.12 -0.20
CA GLY A 96 6.31 -8.26 0.47
C GLY A 96 5.67 -7.05 1.16
N ILE A 97 6.41 -6.48 2.11
CA ILE A 97 6.04 -5.25 2.83
C ILE A 97 6.21 -4.07 1.86
N SER A 98 5.22 -3.82 0.99
CA SER A 98 5.26 -2.73 0.01
C SER A 98 3.94 -1.95 -0.05
N GLY A 99 4.04 -0.64 -0.26
CA GLY A 99 2.92 0.30 -0.27
C GLY A 99 2.38 0.61 1.13
N TRP A 100 1.06 0.58 1.30
CA TRP A 100 0.37 0.90 2.56
C TRP A 100 0.81 0.06 3.77
N LEU A 101 1.28 -1.17 3.53
CA LEU A 101 1.77 -2.05 4.59
C LEU A 101 3.11 -1.56 5.16
N ALA A 102 3.95 -0.89 4.35
CA ALA A 102 5.16 -0.24 4.82
C ALA A 102 4.86 0.99 5.69
N LEU A 103 3.79 1.75 5.36
CA LEU A 103 3.33 2.86 6.20
C LEU A 103 2.82 2.36 7.55
N LEU A 104 2.09 1.23 7.55
CA LEU A 104 1.66 0.57 8.79
C LEU A 104 2.88 0.12 9.62
N ALA A 105 3.85 -0.53 8.98
CA ALA A 105 5.08 -0.97 9.65
C ALA A 105 5.85 0.19 10.28
N PHE A 106 6.01 1.28 9.53
CA PHE A 106 6.64 2.51 10.02
C PHE A 106 5.86 3.12 11.19
N GLY A 107 4.53 3.20 11.06
CA GLY A 107 3.64 3.67 12.13
C GLY A 107 3.77 2.82 13.40
N GLN A 108 3.93 1.51 13.25
CA GLN A 108 4.10 0.60 14.38
C GLN A 108 5.43 0.80 15.11
N VAL A 109 6.53 0.98 14.36
CA VAL A 109 7.85 1.29 14.94
C VAL A 109 7.84 2.65 15.64
N MET A 110 7.30 3.69 14.99
CA MET A 110 7.16 5.01 15.59
C MET A 110 6.23 5.01 16.80
N GLY A 111 5.19 4.18 16.78
CA GLY A 111 4.28 3.97 17.91
C GLY A 111 5.00 3.42 19.14
N ILE A 112 5.87 2.42 18.96
CA ILE A 112 6.69 1.87 20.07
C ILE A 112 7.63 2.94 20.60
N LEU A 113 8.33 3.68 19.73
CA LEU A 113 9.26 4.73 20.16
C LEU A 113 8.54 5.82 20.96
N ARG A 114 7.35 6.23 20.50
CA ARG A 114 6.48 7.16 21.22
C ARG A 114 6.05 6.61 22.57
N LEU A 115 5.68 5.33 22.65
CA LEU A 115 5.24 4.70 23.88
C LEU A 115 6.38 4.65 24.92
N VAL A 116 7.59 4.27 24.49
CA VAL A 116 8.80 4.28 25.35
C VAL A 116 9.12 5.69 25.83
N PHE A 117 9.06 6.68 24.94
CA PHE A 117 9.28 8.08 25.30
C PHE A 117 8.24 8.56 26.34
N ASN A 118 6.96 8.26 26.13
CA ASN A 118 5.88 8.59 27.06
C ASN A 118 6.10 7.96 28.44
N VAL A 119 6.50 6.69 28.50
CA VAL A 119 6.83 6.02 29.78
C VAL A 119 8.01 6.68 30.46
N GLY A 120 9.06 7.05 29.71
CA GLY A 120 10.20 7.79 30.25
C GLY A 120 9.80 9.14 30.85
N GLN A 121 8.94 9.88 30.15
CA GLN A 121 8.37 11.15 30.64
C GLN A 121 7.50 10.93 31.88
N TYR A 122 6.66 9.90 31.89
CA TYR A 122 5.84 9.54 33.04
C TYR A 122 6.70 9.29 34.28
N VAL A 123 7.72 8.43 34.20
CA VAL A 123 8.60 8.12 35.34
C VAL A 123 9.33 9.36 35.85
N GLN A 124 9.76 10.26 34.97
CA GLN A 124 10.41 11.53 35.35
C GLN A 124 9.44 12.53 36.00
N SER A 125 8.14 12.41 35.73
CA SER A 125 7.13 13.28 36.32
C SER A 125 6.75 12.91 37.76
N ILE A 126 7.06 11.69 38.20
CA ILE A 126 6.69 11.20 39.54
C ILE A 126 7.65 11.79 40.58
N THR A 127 7.11 12.50 41.56
CA THR A 127 7.86 13.03 42.72
C THR A 127 8.09 11.94 43.77
N ASP A 128 9.19 12.03 44.53
CA ASP A 128 9.57 11.07 45.58
C ASP A 128 8.47 10.83 46.64
N ASP A 129 7.68 11.87 46.93
CA ASP A 129 6.55 11.78 47.85
C ASP A 129 5.48 10.82 47.31
N VAL A 130 5.10 10.97 46.04
CA VAL A 130 4.06 10.14 45.40
C VAL A 130 4.49 8.68 45.35
N TRP A 131 5.78 8.42 45.09
CA TRP A 131 6.38 7.09 45.17
C TRP A 131 6.21 6.42 46.53
N THR A 132 6.33 7.20 47.60
CA THR A 132 6.23 6.68 48.97
C THR A 132 4.79 6.42 49.38
N TYR A 133 3.86 7.30 48.98
CA TYR A 133 2.45 7.17 49.35
C TYR A 133 1.69 6.16 48.50
N PHE A 134 2.03 6.00 47.22
CA PHE A 134 1.27 5.18 46.26
C PHE A 134 2.13 4.20 45.45
N PRO A 135 3.01 3.39 46.08
CA PRO A 135 3.90 2.49 45.35
C PRO A 135 3.13 1.45 44.53
N THR A 136 2.00 0.95 45.05
CA THR A 136 1.18 -0.06 44.37
C THR A 136 0.59 0.44 43.06
N VAL A 137 0.16 1.71 43.00
CA VAL A 137 -0.41 2.31 41.79
C VAL A 137 0.66 2.44 40.71
N ILE A 138 1.82 2.97 41.09
CA ILE A 138 2.95 3.17 40.18
C ILE A 138 3.46 1.84 39.63
N TRP A 139 3.62 0.82 40.48
CA TRP A 139 4.01 -0.52 40.03
C TRP A 139 3.01 -1.12 39.04
N THR A 140 1.71 -0.87 39.25
CA THR A 140 0.65 -1.37 38.37
C THR A 140 0.68 -0.64 37.02
N GLU A 141 0.82 0.69 37.02
CA GLU A 141 0.96 1.51 35.80
C GLU A 141 2.23 1.13 35.03
N MET A 142 3.36 0.91 35.71
CA MET A 142 4.59 0.42 35.09
C MET A 142 4.41 -0.95 34.44
N LEU A 143 3.77 -1.89 35.14
CA LEU A 143 3.52 -3.24 34.63
C LEU A 143 2.64 -3.20 33.38
N ILE A 144 1.58 -2.41 33.40
CA ILE A 144 0.67 -2.23 32.27
C ILE A 144 1.40 -1.64 31.06
N ASN A 145 2.17 -0.58 31.28
CA ASN A 145 2.95 0.06 30.22
C ASN A 145 3.99 -0.90 29.62
N ALA A 146 4.69 -1.66 30.48
CA ALA A 146 5.64 -2.69 30.03
C ALA A 146 4.94 -3.78 29.20
N ALA A 147 3.76 -4.23 29.62
CA ALA A 147 2.96 -5.20 28.89
C ALA A 147 2.51 -4.64 27.52
N MET A 148 2.12 -3.37 27.45
CA MET A 148 1.75 -2.71 26.19
C MET A 148 2.94 -2.56 25.23
N ILE A 149 4.10 -2.18 25.73
CA ILE A 149 5.34 -2.13 24.94
C ILE A 149 5.68 -3.53 24.43
N GLY A 150 5.63 -4.55 25.30
CA GLY A 150 5.85 -5.94 24.94
C GLY A 150 4.89 -6.43 23.84
N LEU A 151 3.60 -6.11 23.97
CA LEU A 151 2.58 -6.42 22.97
C LEU A 151 2.86 -5.73 21.62
N ALA A 152 3.28 -4.46 21.65
CA ALA A 152 3.60 -3.69 20.46
C ALA A 152 4.85 -4.22 19.74
N ILE A 153 5.91 -4.55 20.50
CA ILE A 153 7.12 -5.21 19.96
C ILE A 153 6.76 -6.56 19.37
N TRP A 154 5.99 -7.38 20.08
CA TRP A 154 5.56 -8.69 19.59
C TRP A 154 4.74 -8.60 18.31
N THR A 155 3.81 -7.65 18.23
CA THR A 155 3.01 -7.39 17.02
C THR A 155 3.90 -6.94 15.85
N THR A 156 4.92 -6.14 16.13
CA THR A 156 5.91 -5.72 15.12
C THR A 156 6.75 -6.90 14.64
N VAL A 157 7.19 -7.78 15.53
CA VAL A 157 7.89 -9.02 15.17
C VAL A 157 6.98 -9.91 14.32
N LEU A 158 5.70 -10.07 14.68
CA LEU A 158 4.73 -10.83 13.89
C LEU A 158 4.53 -10.24 12.48
N LEU A 159 4.53 -8.91 12.36
CA LEU A 159 4.45 -8.20 11.09
C LEU A 159 5.63 -8.54 10.17
N PHE A 160 6.86 -8.43 10.68
CA PHE A 160 8.08 -8.75 9.91
C PHE A 160 8.29 -10.24 9.67
N ARG A 161 7.73 -11.10 10.54
CA ARG A 161 7.76 -12.56 10.36
C ARG A 161 6.65 -13.08 9.44
N HIS A 162 5.87 -12.19 8.82
CA HIS A 162 4.78 -12.57 7.92
C HIS A 162 3.81 -13.60 8.53
N SER A 163 3.55 -13.51 9.84
CA SER A 163 2.75 -14.52 10.55
C SER A 163 1.24 -14.26 10.44
N HIS A 164 0.44 -15.32 10.24
CA HIS A 164 -1.02 -15.27 10.26
C HIS A 164 -1.65 -14.71 11.53
N ARG A 165 -0.90 -14.66 12.65
CA ARG A 165 -1.39 -14.11 13.92
C ARG A 165 -1.30 -12.59 13.99
N PHE A 166 -0.54 -11.96 13.08
CA PHE A 166 -0.35 -10.51 13.06
C PHE A 166 -1.68 -9.73 13.12
N PRO A 167 -2.70 -10.03 12.28
CA PRO A 167 -3.94 -9.26 12.28
C PRO A 167 -4.67 -9.31 13.64
N ALA A 168 -4.72 -10.47 14.28
CA ALA A 168 -5.39 -10.62 15.57
C ALA A 168 -4.68 -9.81 16.67
N PHE A 169 -3.35 -9.94 16.77
CA PHE A 169 -2.56 -9.19 17.76
C PHE A 169 -2.61 -7.68 17.52
N PHE A 170 -2.58 -7.24 16.25
CA PHE A 170 -2.71 -5.83 15.92
C PHE A 170 -4.07 -5.25 16.32
N ILE A 171 -5.17 -5.99 16.09
CA ILE A 171 -6.50 -5.56 16.52
C ILE A 171 -6.58 -5.47 18.05
N VAL A 172 -6.08 -6.47 18.76
CA VAL A 172 -6.02 -6.43 20.24
C VAL A 172 -5.22 -5.22 20.72
N GLN A 173 -4.06 -4.95 20.11
CA GLN A 173 -3.26 -3.76 20.43
C GLN A 173 -4.04 -2.45 20.20
N MET A 174 -4.76 -2.32 19.08
CA MET A 174 -5.56 -1.12 18.79
C MET A 174 -6.72 -0.96 19.79
N MET A 175 -7.39 -2.06 20.15
CA MET A 175 -8.44 -2.05 21.17
C MET A 175 -7.89 -1.64 22.54
N CYS A 176 -6.75 -2.19 22.95
CA CYS A 176 -6.07 -1.77 24.18
C CYS A 176 -5.68 -0.29 24.11
N ALA A 177 -5.12 0.19 22.99
CA ALA A 177 -4.71 1.59 22.86
C ALA A 177 -5.88 2.58 23.03
N VAL A 178 -7.11 2.20 22.65
CA VAL A 178 -8.31 3.03 22.81
C VAL A 178 -8.94 2.88 24.20
N LEU A 179 -8.99 1.66 24.72
CA LEU A 179 -9.66 1.37 26.00
C LEU A 179 -8.79 1.71 27.22
N MET A 180 -7.47 1.54 27.14
CA MET A 180 -6.59 1.68 28.29
C MET A 180 -6.59 3.08 28.90
N PRO A 181 -6.61 4.20 28.15
CA PRO A 181 -6.74 5.52 28.76
C PRO A 181 -8.03 5.69 29.59
N LEU A 182 -9.13 5.05 29.19
CA LEU A 182 -10.38 5.08 29.96
C LEU A 182 -10.26 4.23 31.23
N VAL A 183 -9.65 3.05 31.12
CA VAL A 183 -9.39 2.18 32.28
C VAL A 183 -8.45 2.86 33.27
N ASP A 184 -7.39 3.49 32.78
CA ASP A 184 -6.42 4.25 33.54
C ASP A 184 -7.08 5.38 34.33
N LEU A 185 -7.90 6.21 33.66
CA LEU A 185 -8.68 7.26 34.30
C LEU A 185 -9.59 6.73 35.43
N LEU A 186 -10.29 5.62 35.18
CA LEU A 186 -11.17 5.00 36.18
C LEU A 186 -10.39 4.42 37.36
N CYS A 187 -9.24 3.80 37.11
CA CYS A 187 -8.36 3.26 38.14
C CYS A 187 -7.79 4.38 39.00
N VAL A 188 -7.17 5.40 38.40
CA VAL A 188 -6.62 6.56 39.10
C VAL A 188 -7.69 7.24 39.93
N ALA A 189 -8.84 7.55 39.34
CA ALA A 189 -9.95 8.17 40.07
C ALA A 189 -10.43 7.32 41.25
N SER A 190 -10.44 5.99 41.10
CA SER A 190 -10.87 5.06 42.16
C SER A 190 -9.86 5.01 43.31
N PHE A 191 -8.56 4.94 42.99
CA PHE A 191 -7.49 4.96 43.99
C PHE A 191 -7.43 6.28 44.75
N PHE A 192 -7.49 7.41 44.05
CA PHE A 192 -7.47 8.73 44.68
C PHE A 192 -8.74 9.00 45.48
N SER A 193 -9.91 8.56 45.01
CA SER A 193 -11.16 8.65 45.77
C SER A 193 -11.08 7.86 47.07
N ALA A 194 -10.58 6.61 47.03
CA ALA A 194 -10.41 5.78 48.21
C ALA A 194 -9.35 6.33 49.18
N ALA A 195 -8.24 6.88 48.66
CA ALA A 195 -7.16 7.41 49.47
C ALA A 195 -7.46 8.78 50.11
N LEU A 196 -8.14 9.66 49.38
CA LEU A 196 -8.45 11.03 49.82
C LEU A 196 -9.85 11.18 50.41
N ASN A 197 -10.64 10.10 50.41
CA ASN A 197 -12.04 10.05 50.86
C ASN A 197 -12.90 11.13 50.19
N ARG A 198 -12.67 11.38 48.88
CA ARG A 198 -13.39 12.36 48.06
C ARG A 198 -14.33 11.67 47.07
N PRO A 199 -15.43 12.33 46.63
CA PRO A 199 -16.33 11.79 45.63
C PRO A 199 -15.59 11.46 44.34
N PHE A 200 -15.90 10.30 43.76
CA PHE A 200 -15.30 9.83 42.49
C PHE A 200 -15.48 10.82 41.33
N GLY A 201 -16.60 11.56 41.32
CA GLY A 201 -16.91 12.59 40.33
C GLY A 201 -15.88 13.72 40.22
N ASP A 202 -15.19 14.04 41.31
CA ASP A 202 -14.26 15.19 41.38
C ASP A 202 -12.99 14.96 40.56
N PHE A 203 -12.66 13.70 40.25
CA PHE A 203 -11.46 13.34 39.49
C PHE A 203 -11.70 13.25 37.98
N PHE A 204 -12.95 13.39 37.51
CA PHE A 204 -13.27 13.47 36.08
C PHE A 204 -13.09 14.89 35.55
N ILE A 205 -11.83 15.32 35.43
CA ILE A 205 -11.51 16.59 34.78
C ILE A 205 -11.30 16.31 33.29
N PHE A 206 -12.34 16.54 32.48
CA PHE A 206 -12.25 16.38 31.03
C PHE A 206 -11.51 17.55 30.41
N GLU A 207 -10.20 17.41 30.23
CA GLU A 207 -9.41 18.38 29.49
C GLU A 207 -9.72 18.24 27.98
N LEU A 208 -10.13 19.33 27.32
CA LEU A 208 -10.55 19.32 25.91
C LEU A 208 -9.46 18.73 24.99
N GLN A 209 -8.20 18.98 25.34
CA GLN A 209 -7.03 18.42 24.67
C GLN A 209 -6.95 16.89 24.80
N GLN A 210 -7.17 16.35 25.99
CA GLN A 210 -7.14 14.90 26.23
C GLN A 210 -8.29 14.20 25.49
N VAL A 211 -9.49 14.78 25.51
CA VAL A 211 -10.65 14.27 24.77
C VAL A 211 -10.36 14.25 23.26
N GLY A 212 -9.77 15.34 22.73
CA GLY A 212 -9.36 15.42 21.33
C GLY A 212 -8.35 14.34 20.94
N GLN A 213 -7.33 14.11 21.76
CA GLN A 213 -6.32 13.07 21.50
C GLN A 213 -6.91 11.66 21.52
N THR A 214 -7.79 11.36 22.48
CA THR A 214 -8.48 10.06 22.57
C THR A 214 -9.39 9.83 21.37
N LEU A 215 -10.14 10.85 20.93
CA LEU A 215 -10.97 10.78 19.72
C LEU A 215 -10.14 10.52 18.46
N VAL A 216 -9.03 11.23 18.27
CA VAL A 216 -8.11 11.02 17.13
C VAL A 216 -7.53 9.60 17.18
N GLY A 217 -7.15 9.12 18.36
CA GLY A 217 -6.68 7.74 18.57
C GLY A 217 -7.74 6.71 18.18
N ALA A 218 -8.99 6.89 18.61
CA ALA A 218 -10.10 6.00 18.29
C ALA A 218 -10.43 5.97 16.78
N ILE A 219 -10.47 7.13 16.12
CA ILE A 219 -10.69 7.23 14.67
C ILE A 219 -9.55 6.53 13.93
N SER A 220 -8.31 6.79 14.33
CA SER A 220 -7.13 6.17 13.73
C SER A 220 -7.16 4.64 13.88
N ALA A 221 -7.50 4.14 15.07
CA ALA A 221 -7.66 2.71 15.33
C ALA A 221 -8.75 2.10 14.44
N ALA A 222 -9.91 2.75 14.31
CA ALA A 222 -10.99 2.26 13.45
C ALA A 222 -10.59 2.16 11.97
N VAL A 223 -9.87 3.17 11.46
CA VAL A 223 -9.33 3.16 10.08
C VAL A 223 -8.37 2.00 9.88
N TRP A 224 -7.42 1.81 10.80
CA TRP A 224 -6.42 0.75 10.69
C TRP A 224 -6.99 -0.66 10.90
N ILE A 225 -7.91 -0.85 11.84
CA ILE A 225 -8.62 -2.13 12.04
C ILE A 225 -9.39 -2.49 10.77
N THR A 226 -10.13 -1.54 10.19
CA THR A 226 -10.88 -1.75 8.95
C THR A 226 -9.94 -2.09 7.78
N TYR A 227 -8.82 -1.38 7.68
CA TYR A 227 -7.78 -1.67 6.69
C TYR A 227 -7.24 -3.10 6.83
N VAL A 228 -6.86 -3.52 8.04
CA VAL A 228 -6.29 -4.84 8.30
C VAL A 228 -7.28 -5.97 8.00
N LEU A 229 -8.57 -5.78 8.32
CA LEU A 229 -9.61 -6.79 8.07
C LEU A 229 -10.01 -6.90 6.59
N ARG A 230 -10.05 -5.78 5.86
CA ARG A 230 -10.59 -5.74 4.48
C ARG A 230 -9.51 -5.77 3.40
N SER A 231 -8.25 -5.50 3.73
CA SER A 231 -7.17 -5.39 2.74
C SER A 231 -6.79 -6.75 2.15
N ARG A 232 -6.95 -6.88 0.83
CA ARG A 232 -6.46 -8.03 0.05
C ARG A 232 -4.95 -8.24 0.22
N ARG A 233 -4.16 -7.20 0.47
CA ARG A 233 -2.71 -7.32 0.66
C ARG A 233 -2.35 -7.99 1.98
N VAL A 234 -3.08 -7.68 3.05
CA VAL A 234 -2.89 -8.33 4.36
C VAL A 234 -3.27 -9.80 4.24
N ALA A 235 -4.41 -10.11 3.60
CA ALA A 235 -4.78 -11.49 3.32
C ALA A 235 -3.66 -12.21 2.54
N ASN A 236 -3.21 -11.67 1.41
CA ASN A 236 -2.20 -12.33 0.57
C ASN A 236 -0.81 -12.47 1.24
N THR A 237 -0.48 -11.61 2.21
CA THR A 237 0.83 -11.60 2.90
C THR A 237 0.86 -12.51 4.12
N PHE A 238 -0.27 -12.69 4.81
CA PHE A 238 -0.33 -13.34 6.11
C PHE A 238 -1.20 -14.62 6.15
N THR A 239 -1.91 -14.98 5.07
CA THR A 239 -2.76 -16.20 5.02
C THR A 239 -2.15 -17.37 4.23
N LYS A 240 -0.89 -17.25 3.78
CA LYS A 240 -0.13 -18.39 3.23
C LYS A 240 0.42 -19.28 4.35
#